data_AF-A0A7K2AL03-F1
#
_entry.id   AF-A0A7K2AL03-F1
#
_cell.length_a   1.000
_cell.length_b   1.000
_cell.length_c   1.000
_cell.angle_alpha   90.00
_cell.angle_beta   90.00
_cell.angle_gamma   90.00
#
_symmetry.space_group_name_H-M   'P 1'
#
loop_
_entity.id
_entity.type
_entity.pdbx_description
1 polymer ?
#
loop_
_entity_poly.entity_id
_entity_poly.type
_entity_poly.pdbx_seq_one_letter_code
_entity_poly.pdbx_strand_id
1 'polypeptide(L)'
;MTVYSTPPDLPDMADLSQPTLVDLAPEQGDGDNITDWCLEEFRAHYRDETITKDDIWEYLYGVMHAPDWRERYRFDLQRNLPRVPFAPDFEAFRRAGRKLMDLHINYETVPEWELTCLVDDKPDEGASDPDAYRIAPHKKMRWGKDETDKSEDRSVFMVNDRCRLVDIPPEAHEYTVSGRSPLEWAIDSLRWKLDKPSQIDHDPNGWRAWADEPFNLIRHLRRLVYISVETARTVKSLPPSLVDSKRDPL
;
A
#
# COMPACT_ATOMS: atom_id res chain seq x y z
N MET A 1 -28.15 -55.98 -5.53
CA MET A 1 -28.00 -57.02 -4.51
C MET A 1 -26.79 -56.63 -3.69
N THR A 2 -27.02 -55.81 -2.67
CA THR A 2 -25.99 -55.21 -1.82
C THR A 2 -26.12 -55.89 -0.47
N VAL A 3 -25.06 -56.55 -0.03
CA VAL A 3 -25.01 -57.34 1.19
C VAL A 3 -24.76 -56.37 2.34
N TYR A 4 -25.71 -56.25 3.27
CA TYR A 4 -25.48 -55.57 4.55
C TYR A 4 -24.83 -56.58 5.51
N SER A 5 -23.61 -56.28 5.94
CA SER A 5 -23.03 -56.90 7.13
C SER A 5 -23.27 -55.95 8.30
N THR A 6 -23.99 -56.42 9.31
CA THR A 6 -24.29 -55.70 10.54
C THR A 6 -22.99 -55.41 11.30
N PRO A 7 -22.71 -54.17 11.73
CA PRO A 7 -21.56 -53.89 12.58
C PRO A 7 -21.78 -54.42 14.01
N PRO A 8 -20.70 -54.78 14.73
CA PRO A 8 -20.77 -55.25 16.11
C PRO A 8 -21.09 -54.12 17.09
N ASP A 9 -21.62 -54.50 18.25
CA ASP A 9 -22.22 -53.68 19.30
C ASP A 9 -21.48 -52.36 19.62
N LEU A 10 -22.27 -51.29 19.70
CA LEU A 10 -21.85 -49.98 20.21
C LEU A 10 -21.51 -50.08 21.71
N PRO A 11 -20.35 -49.57 22.15
CA PRO A 11 -20.09 -49.39 23.57
C PRO A 11 -20.98 -48.28 24.16
N ASP A 12 -21.19 -48.40 25.47
CA ASP A 12 -22.07 -47.62 26.33
C ASP A 12 -21.97 -46.10 26.15
N MET A 13 -23.13 -45.44 26.08
CA MET A 13 -23.31 -44.01 25.85
C MET A 13 -23.13 -43.23 27.16
N ALA A 14 -21.90 -43.17 27.66
CA ALA A 14 -21.58 -42.43 28.87
C ALA A 14 -20.17 -41.80 28.87
N ASP A 15 -19.71 -41.27 27.74
CA ASP A 15 -18.73 -40.17 27.69
C ASP A 15 -18.72 -39.55 26.29
N LEU A 16 -19.53 -38.50 26.08
CA LEU A 16 -19.45 -37.65 24.89
C LEU A 16 -18.92 -36.29 25.29
N SER A 17 -17.65 -36.23 25.67
CA SER A 17 -16.87 -35.03 25.38
C SER A 17 -16.71 -34.92 23.85
N GLN A 18 -17.60 -34.16 23.23
CA GLN A 18 -17.49 -33.86 21.80
C GLN A 18 -16.12 -33.19 21.55
N PRO A 19 -15.29 -33.68 20.61
CA PRO A 19 -14.14 -32.90 20.18
C PRO A 19 -14.67 -31.59 19.61
N THR A 20 -14.22 -30.48 20.19
CA THR A 20 -14.60 -29.15 19.69
C THR A 20 -14.10 -28.99 18.26
N LEU A 21 -14.76 -28.12 17.50
CA LEU A 21 -14.45 -27.78 16.08
C LEU A 21 -13.01 -27.26 15.86
N VAL A 22 -12.21 -27.20 16.91
CA VAL A 22 -10.79 -26.81 16.94
C VAL A 22 -9.87 -27.98 16.57
N ASP A 23 -10.31 -29.24 16.70
CA ASP A 23 -9.46 -30.44 16.51
C ASP A 23 -9.35 -30.94 15.05
N LEU A 24 -9.89 -30.18 14.08
CA LEU A 24 -9.85 -30.52 12.64
C LEU A 24 -9.15 -29.46 11.77
N ALA A 25 -8.53 -28.45 12.37
CA ALA A 25 -7.64 -27.59 11.60
C ALA A 25 -6.35 -28.38 11.32
N PRO A 26 -5.94 -28.61 10.05
CA PRO A 26 -4.57 -29.03 9.80
C PRO A 26 -3.66 -28.00 10.48
N GLU A 27 -2.59 -28.43 11.15
CA GLU A 27 -1.54 -27.50 11.57
C GLU A 27 -1.13 -26.69 10.34
N GLN A 28 -1.56 -25.44 10.29
CA GLN A 28 -1.09 -24.49 9.29
C GLN A 28 0.35 -24.16 9.66
N GLY A 29 1.28 -25.02 9.23
CA GLY A 29 2.69 -24.71 9.28
C GLY A 29 2.96 -23.49 8.40
N ASP A 30 3.78 -22.56 8.89
CA ASP A 30 4.33 -21.44 8.12
C ASP A 30 5.20 -21.98 6.97
N GLY A 31 4.58 -22.30 5.85
CA GLY A 31 5.26 -22.71 4.63
C GLY A 31 5.62 -21.51 3.75
N ASP A 32 6.82 -21.52 3.17
CA ASP A 32 7.21 -20.51 2.17
C ASP A 32 6.29 -20.54 0.95
N ASN A 33 5.79 -19.37 0.55
CA ASN A 33 5.00 -19.23 -0.68
C ASN A 33 5.86 -19.25 -1.96
N ILE A 34 7.18 -19.05 -1.84
CA ILE A 34 8.12 -19.25 -2.94
C ILE A 34 8.57 -20.72 -2.92
N THR A 35 8.24 -21.43 -3.99
CA THR A 35 8.61 -22.85 -4.15
C THR A 35 10.12 -23.00 -4.37
N ASP A 36 10.67 -24.14 -3.97
CA ASP A 36 12.10 -24.45 -4.19
C ASP A 36 12.43 -24.50 -5.68
N TRP A 37 11.49 -24.96 -6.51
CA TRP A 37 11.63 -24.88 -7.98
C TRP A 37 11.82 -23.45 -8.47
N CYS A 38 11.03 -22.48 -7.98
CA CYS A 38 11.18 -21.08 -8.37
C CYS A 38 12.55 -20.54 -7.95
N LEU A 39 13.00 -20.88 -6.75
CA LEU A 39 14.34 -20.52 -6.26
C LEU A 39 15.45 -21.07 -7.17
N GLU A 40 15.37 -22.34 -7.56
CA GLU A 40 16.32 -22.97 -8.49
C GLU A 40 16.35 -22.28 -9.85
N GLU A 41 15.19 -21.90 -10.42
CA GLU A 41 15.12 -21.18 -11.69
C GLU A 41 15.82 -19.80 -11.61
N PHE A 42 15.60 -19.05 -10.52
CA PHE A 42 16.26 -17.76 -10.30
C PHE A 42 17.79 -17.92 -10.16
N ARG A 43 18.24 -18.88 -9.35
CA ARG A 43 19.67 -19.16 -9.16
C ARG A 43 20.34 -19.61 -10.46
N ALA A 44 19.68 -20.47 -11.23
CA ALA A 44 20.17 -20.92 -12.53
C ALA A 44 20.24 -19.77 -13.56
N HIS A 45 19.21 -18.92 -13.61
CA HIS A 45 19.15 -17.80 -14.55
C HIS A 45 20.26 -16.77 -14.27
N TYR A 46 20.39 -16.32 -13.01
CA TYR A 46 21.36 -15.30 -12.62
C TYR A 46 22.74 -15.87 -12.27
N ARG A 47 22.88 -17.21 -12.23
CA ARG A 47 24.11 -17.93 -11.87
C ARG A 47 24.65 -17.54 -10.49
N ASP A 48 23.73 -17.39 -9.54
CA ASP A 48 24.02 -16.94 -8.18
C ASP A 48 23.27 -17.80 -7.17
N GLU A 49 23.99 -18.71 -6.52
CA GLU A 49 23.47 -19.61 -5.47
C GLU A 49 23.11 -18.88 -4.17
N THR A 50 23.54 -17.62 -4.01
CA THR A 50 23.28 -16.84 -2.79
C THR A 50 21.88 -16.22 -2.76
N ILE A 51 21.18 -16.19 -3.91
CA ILE A 51 19.79 -15.74 -4.00
C ILE A 51 18.92 -16.55 -3.04
N THR A 52 18.13 -15.85 -2.23
CA THR A 52 17.16 -16.42 -1.29
C THR A 52 15.72 -16.21 -1.77
N LYS A 53 14.76 -16.86 -1.11
CA LYS A 53 13.32 -16.66 -1.40
C LYS A 53 12.85 -15.24 -1.09
N ASP A 54 13.41 -14.61 -0.06
CA ASP A 54 13.14 -13.20 0.26
C ASP A 54 13.66 -12.25 -0.81
N ASP A 55 14.85 -12.53 -1.36
CA ASP A 55 15.41 -11.76 -2.47
C ASP A 55 14.52 -11.83 -3.71
N ILE A 56 13.89 -12.98 -3.97
CA ILE A 56 12.92 -13.14 -5.05
C ILE A 56 11.68 -12.29 -4.78
N TRP A 57 11.15 -12.30 -3.57
CA TRP A 57 9.98 -11.49 -3.20
C TRP A 57 10.24 -9.99 -3.37
N GLU A 58 11.40 -9.52 -2.90
CA GLU A 58 11.86 -8.14 -3.09
C GLU A 58 12.03 -7.81 -4.58
N TYR A 59 12.69 -8.68 -5.33
CA TYR A 59 12.85 -8.53 -6.77
C TYR A 59 11.51 -8.38 -7.51
N LEU A 60 10.53 -9.25 -7.21
CA LEU A 60 9.19 -9.19 -7.80
C LEU A 60 8.54 -7.84 -7.54
N TYR A 61 8.62 -7.35 -6.30
CA TYR A 61 8.07 -6.05 -5.93
C TYR A 61 8.74 -4.91 -6.71
N GLY A 62 10.05 -4.97 -6.91
CA GLY A 62 10.79 -4.02 -7.73
C GLY A 62 10.33 -4.01 -9.19
N VAL A 63 10.24 -5.17 -9.84
CA VAL A 63 9.83 -5.26 -11.25
C VAL A 63 8.39 -4.82 -11.46
N MET A 64 7.48 -5.09 -10.52
CA MET A 64 6.09 -4.65 -10.60
C MET A 64 5.92 -3.11 -10.60
N HIS A 65 6.96 -2.39 -10.17
CA HIS A 65 7.05 -0.94 -10.20
C HIS A 65 7.81 -0.39 -11.43
N ALA A 66 8.41 -1.25 -12.26
CA ALA A 66 9.17 -0.83 -13.44
C ALA A 66 8.26 -0.18 -14.50
N PRO A 67 8.50 1.08 -14.90
CA PRO A 67 7.62 1.78 -15.85
C PRO A 67 7.53 1.10 -17.22
N ASP A 68 8.63 0.55 -17.72
CA ASP A 68 8.72 -0.10 -19.03
C ASP A 68 7.93 -1.41 -19.10
N TRP A 69 7.97 -2.23 -18.03
CA TRP A 69 7.15 -3.44 -17.94
C TRP A 69 5.66 -3.09 -17.83
N ARG A 70 5.29 -2.13 -16.97
CA ARG A 70 3.89 -1.70 -16.80
C ARG A 70 3.30 -1.17 -18.10
N GLU A 71 4.05 -0.37 -18.85
CA GLU A 71 3.59 0.17 -20.13
C GLU A 71 3.48 -0.92 -21.21
N ARG A 72 4.52 -1.74 -21.38
CA ARG A 72 4.53 -2.79 -22.42
C ARG A 72 3.40 -3.79 -22.24
N TYR A 73 3.11 -4.19 -21.00
CA TYR A 73 2.12 -5.22 -20.68
C TYR A 73 0.79 -4.67 -20.16
N ARG A 74 0.52 -3.36 -20.31
CA ARG A 74 -0.67 -2.70 -19.73
C ARG A 74 -2.01 -3.38 -20.06
N PHE A 75 -2.16 -3.92 -21.27
CA PHE A 75 -3.39 -4.62 -21.68
C PHE A 75 -3.52 -6.01 -21.05
N ASP A 76 -2.41 -6.72 -20.87
CA ASP A 76 -2.40 -8.03 -20.21
C ASP A 76 -2.64 -7.88 -18.71
N LEU A 77 -2.00 -6.90 -18.07
CA LEU A 77 -2.17 -6.59 -16.64
C LEU A 77 -3.61 -6.21 -16.27
N GLN A 78 -4.41 -5.72 -17.22
CA GLN A 78 -5.83 -5.43 -17.00
C GLN A 78 -6.73 -6.68 -17.01
N ARG A 79 -6.24 -7.80 -17.55
CA ARG A 79 -7.07 -8.98 -17.87
C ARG A 79 -6.58 -10.29 -17.26
N ASN A 80 -5.29 -10.36 -16.96
CA ASN A 80 -4.61 -11.59 -16.54
C ASN A 80 -3.73 -11.33 -15.32
N LEU A 81 -3.40 -12.41 -14.60
CA LEU A 81 -2.40 -12.35 -13.54
C LEU A 81 -1.04 -11.92 -14.12
N PRO A 82 -0.29 -11.05 -13.40
CA PRO A 82 1.02 -10.59 -13.85
C PRO A 82 1.99 -11.75 -14.10
N ARG A 83 2.74 -11.66 -15.20
CA ARG A 83 3.89 -12.52 -15.47
C ARG A 83 5.14 -11.64 -15.42
N VAL A 84 6.01 -11.91 -14.47
CA VAL A 84 7.19 -11.08 -14.21
C VAL A 84 8.37 -11.67 -14.99
N PRO A 85 9.11 -10.87 -15.78
CA PRO A 85 10.29 -11.33 -16.51
C PRO A 85 11.49 -11.54 -15.58
N PHE A 86 12.50 -12.24 -16.07
CA PHE A 86 13.86 -12.10 -15.55
C PHE A 86 14.47 -10.83 -16.14
N ALA A 87 14.66 -9.82 -15.30
CA ALA A 87 15.16 -8.52 -15.65
C ALA A 87 16.69 -8.58 -15.73
N PRO A 88 17.34 -7.75 -16.57
CA PRO A 88 18.78 -7.82 -16.76
C PRO A 88 19.60 -7.63 -15.48
N ASP A 89 19.13 -6.78 -14.56
CA ASP A 89 19.83 -6.41 -13.33
C ASP A 89 19.01 -6.82 -12.09
N PHE A 90 19.14 -8.09 -11.70
CA PHE A 90 18.44 -8.66 -10.54
C PHE A 90 18.61 -7.80 -9.29
N GLU A 91 19.85 -7.42 -9.00
CA GLU A 91 20.22 -6.77 -7.75
C GLU A 91 19.66 -5.33 -7.68
N ALA A 92 19.61 -4.60 -8.80
CA ALA A 92 18.95 -3.29 -8.83
C ALA A 92 17.45 -3.40 -8.50
N PHE A 93 16.74 -4.38 -9.08
CA PHE A 93 15.33 -4.58 -8.81
C PHE A 93 15.06 -5.10 -7.40
N ARG A 94 15.90 -6.01 -6.88
CA ARG A 94 15.82 -6.49 -5.50
C ARG A 94 15.97 -5.35 -4.51
N ARG A 95 17.03 -4.53 -4.62
CA ARG A 95 17.25 -3.39 -3.69
C ARG A 95 16.12 -2.37 -3.76
N ALA A 96 15.67 -2.03 -4.96
CA ALA A 96 14.56 -1.11 -5.13
C ALA A 96 13.27 -1.68 -4.51
N GLY A 97 12.98 -2.96 -4.75
CA GLY A 97 11.85 -3.65 -4.17
C GLY A 97 11.88 -3.68 -2.64
N ARG A 98 13.03 -4.02 -2.04
CA ARG A 98 13.23 -3.95 -0.59
C ARG A 98 12.95 -2.56 -0.04
N LYS A 99 13.50 -1.52 -0.66
CA LYS A 99 13.27 -0.12 -0.26
C LYS A 99 11.79 0.24 -0.35
N LEU A 100 11.12 -0.11 -1.45
CA LEU A 100 9.70 0.17 -1.65
C LEU A 100 8.81 -0.58 -0.66
N MET A 101 9.11 -1.85 -0.39
CA MET A 101 8.39 -2.65 0.61
C MET A 101 8.51 -2.03 2.00
N ASP A 102 9.72 -1.67 2.42
CA ASP A 102 9.96 -1.03 3.72
C ASP A 102 9.15 0.26 3.86
N LEU A 103 9.15 1.12 2.83
CA LEU A 103 8.35 2.35 2.80
C LEU A 103 6.85 2.08 2.91
N HIS A 104 6.33 1.10 2.15
CA HIS A 104 4.88 0.88 2.04
C HIS A 104 4.30 0.08 3.22
N ILE A 105 5.07 -0.82 3.82
CA ILE A 105 4.65 -1.54 5.04
C ILE A 105 4.64 -0.57 6.22
N ASN A 106 5.67 0.27 6.33
CA ASN A 106 5.85 1.21 7.44
C ASN A 106 5.25 2.58 7.17
N TYR A 107 4.24 2.68 6.29
CA TYR A 107 3.76 3.96 5.77
C TYR A 107 3.24 4.94 6.85
N GLU A 108 2.82 4.42 8.01
CA GLU A 108 2.35 5.23 9.15
C GLU A 108 3.48 5.73 10.04
N THR A 109 4.68 5.15 9.93
CA THR A 109 5.82 5.38 10.85
C THR A 109 7.10 5.88 10.15
N VAL A 110 7.10 5.98 8.81
CA VAL A 110 8.16 6.67 8.06
C VAL A 110 8.37 8.11 8.55
N PRO A 111 9.52 8.74 8.19
CA PRO A 111 9.73 10.16 8.41
C PRO A 111 8.61 11.04 7.82
N GLU A 112 8.42 12.19 8.44
CA GLU A 112 7.51 13.22 7.93
C GLU A 112 8.23 14.02 6.84
N TRP A 113 7.52 14.34 5.75
CA TRP A 113 8.00 15.36 4.83
C TRP A 113 7.83 16.74 5.47
N GLU A 114 8.88 17.56 5.40
CA GLU A 114 8.87 18.94 5.89
C GLU A 114 7.92 19.78 5.03
N LEU A 115 6.68 19.93 5.49
CA LEU A 115 5.66 20.79 4.90
C LEU A 115 5.25 21.87 5.89
N THR A 116 5.05 23.08 5.40
CA THR A 116 4.52 24.17 6.22
C THR A 116 3.05 23.89 6.53
N CYS A 117 2.72 23.68 7.81
CA CYS A 117 1.34 23.64 8.28
C CYS A 117 0.91 25.05 8.70
N LEU A 118 -0.22 25.52 8.16
CA LEU A 118 -0.80 26.82 8.48
C LEU A 118 -2.15 26.62 9.15
N VAL A 119 -2.33 27.21 10.33
CA VAL A 119 -3.62 27.35 11.02
C VAL A 119 -3.96 28.84 11.08
N ASP A 120 -5.12 29.22 10.57
CA ASP A 120 -5.59 30.62 10.54
C ASP A 120 -4.51 31.55 9.93
N ASP A 121 -3.90 31.10 8.82
CA ASP A 121 -2.82 31.77 8.07
C ASP A 121 -1.48 31.94 8.79
N LYS A 122 -1.25 31.22 9.89
CA LYS A 122 0.02 31.27 10.64
C LYS A 122 0.67 29.89 10.71
N PRO A 123 2.02 29.81 10.62
CA PRO A 123 2.74 28.57 10.87
C PRO A 123 2.39 27.99 12.23
N ASP A 124 2.08 26.70 12.25
CA ASP A 124 1.65 26.00 13.45
C ASP A 124 2.16 24.55 13.44
N GLU A 125 2.77 24.13 14.55
CA GLU A 125 3.32 22.78 14.75
C GLU A 125 2.63 22.06 15.92
N GLY A 126 1.29 22.11 15.97
CA GLY A 126 0.47 21.46 17.00
C GLY A 126 0.20 22.34 18.22
N ALA A 127 0.30 23.67 18.09
CA ALA A 127 0.13 24.61 19.20
C ALA A 127 -1.30 25.17 19.33
N SER A 128 -2.08 25.09 18.25
CA SER A 128 -3.47 25.54 18.20
C SER A 128 -4.42 24.57 18.91
N ASP A 129 -5.68 24.97 19.06
CA ASP A 129 -6.71 24.12 19.62
C ASP A 129 -6.89 22.81 18.81
N PRO A 130 -7.20 21.67 19.45
CA PRO A 130 -7.28 20.38 18.76
C PRO A 130 -8.25 20.34 17.58
N ASP A 131 -9.34 21.13 17.62
CA ASP A 131 -10.34 21.18 16.56
C ASP A 131 -9.82 21.86 15.28
N ALA A 132 -8.74 22.66 15.38
CA ALA A 132 -8.09 23.28 14.23
C ALA A 132 -7.59 22.24 13.21
N TYR A 133 -7.21 21.03 13.64
CA TYR A 133 -6.65 19.99 12.75
C TYR A 133 -7.67 18.94 12.32
N ARG A 134 -8.87 18.93 12.90
CA ARG A 134 -9.87 17.88 12.63
C ARG A 134 -10.52 18.06 11.25
N ILE A 135 -10.85 16.95 10.61
CA ILE A 135 -11.68 16.96 9.41
C ILE A 135 -13.07 17.43 9.81
N ALA A 136 -13.59 18.46 9.14
CA ALA A 136 -14.85 19.08 9.53
C ALA A 136 -16.05 18.10 9.37
N PRO A 137 -17.10 18.22 10.21
CA PRO A 137 -18.27 17.36 10.17
C PRO A 137 -18.91 17.28 8.79
N HIS A 138 -19.17 16.05 8.33
CA HIS A 138 -19.74 15.73 7.02
C HIS A 138 -19.00 16.35 5.81
N LYS A 139 -17.72 16.70 5.98
CA LYS A 139 -16.84 17.16 4.91
C LYS A 139 -15.70 16.15 4.64
N LYS A 140 -14.95 16.45 3.59
CA LYS A 140 -13.66 15.82 3.25
C LYS A 140 -12.60 16.90 3.05
N MET A 141 -11.34 16.49 3.14
CA MET A 141 -10.21 17.31 2.74
C MET A 141 -10.25 17.61 1.24
N ARG A 142 -9.52 18.63 0.79
CA ARG A 142 -9.54 19.06 -0.62
C ARG A 142 -8.23 19.74 -1.02
N TRP A 143 -7.98 19.83 -2.32
CA TRP A 143 -6.92 20.69 -2.84
C TRP A 143 -7.30 22.17 -2.69
N GLY A 144 -6.27 23.02 -2.64
CA GLY A 144 -6.41 24.46 -2.78
C GLY A 144 -6.97 24.83 -4.16
N LYS A 145 -7.20 26.12 -4.37
CA LYS A 145 -7.61 26.64 -5.68
C LYS A 145 -6.64 27.70 -6.14
N ASP A 146 -6.24 27.64 -7.41
CA ASP A 146 -5.49 28.71 -8.06
C ASP A 146 -6.32 30.00 -8.06
N GLU A 147 -5.67 31.13 -7.77
CA GLU A 147 -6.35 32.42 -7.67
C GLU A 147 -6.86 32.92 -9.03
N THR A 148 -6.15 32.58 -10.10
CA THR A 148 -6.33 33.07 -11.47
C THR A 148 -7.50 32.36 -12.17
N ASP A 149 -7.50 31.03 -12.20
CA ASP A 149 -8.44 30.24 -13.00
C ASP A 149 -9.36 29.31 -12.19
N LYS A 150 -9.19 29.30 -10.86
CA LYS A 150 -9.96 28.46 -9.92
C LYS A 150 -9.78 26.95 -10.11
N SER A 151 -8.77 26.52 -10.86
CA SER A 151 -8.34 25.12 -10.96
C SER A 151 -7.75 24.63 -9.62
N GLU A 152 -7.55 23.32 -9.49
CA GLU A 152 -6.96 22.74 -8.27
C GLU A 152 -5.48 23.11 -8.15
N ASP A 153 -5.10 23.78 -7.06
CA ASP A 153 -3.71 23.99 -6.69
C ASP A 153 -3.21 22.78 -5.88
N ARG A 154 -2.36 21.98 -6.53
CA ARG A 154 -1.79 20.74 -5.98
C ARG A 154 -0.60 20.98 -5.04
N SER A 155 -0.17 22.22 -4.87
CA SER A 155 0.83 22.61 -3.86
C SER A 155 0.21 22.86 -2.47
N VAL A 156 -1.12 23.02 -2.42
CA VAL A 156 -1.88 23.35 -1.20
C VAL A 156 -2.93 22.28 -0.91
N PHE A 157 -2.87 21.69 0.29
CA PHE A 157 -3.83 20.68 0.75
C PHE A 157 -4.62 21.20 1.96
N MET A 158 -5.91 21.40 1.77
CA MET A 158 -6.83 21.90 2.79
C MET A 158 -7.38 20.75 3.63
N VAL A 159 -7.06 20.75 4.92
CA VAL A 159 -7.62 19.78 5.88
C VAL A 159 -9.05 20.19 6.25
N ASN A 160 -9.21 21.46 6.62
CA ASN A 160 -10.50 22.10 6.86
C ASN A 160 -10.41 23.59 6.46
N ASP A 161 -11.26 24.46 7.00
CA ASP A 161 -11.26 25.88 6.65
C ASP A 161 -10.24 26.72 7.43
N ARG A 162 -9.62 26.15 8.48
CA ARG A 162 -8.59 26.77 9.33
C ARG A 162 -7.19 26.22 9.02
N CYS A 163 -7.05 24.91 8.86
CA CYS A 163 -5.79 24.20 8.68
C CYS A 163 -5.54 23.80 7.23
N ARG A 164 -4.35 24.13 6.73
CA ARG A 164 -3.84 23.67 5.42
C ARG A 164 -2.36 23.34 5.47
N LEU A 165 -1.95 22.41 4.62
CA LEU A 165 -0.54 22.13 4.32
C LEU A 165 -0.18 22.79 3.00
N VAL A 166 0.95 23.47 2.96
CA VAL A 166 1.47 24.14 1.76
C VAL A 166 2.86 23.60 1.41
N ASP A 167 3.39 24.04 0.27
CA ASP A 167 4.71 23.63 -0.24
C ASP A 167 4.80 22.14 -0.61
N ILE A 168 3.68 21.52 -1.01
CA ILE A 168 3.69 20.11 -1.46
C ILE A 168 4.47 20.01 -2.77
N PRO A 169 5.54 19.18 -2.82
CA PRO A 169 6.36 19.07 -4.03
C PRO A 169 5.58 18.38 -5.16
N PRO A 170 5.79 18.77 -6.43
CA PRO A 170 5.10 18.17 -7.56
C PRO A 170 5.33 16.65 -7.67
N GLU A 171 6.50 16.17 -7.24
CA GLU A 171 6.84 14.74 -7.20
C GLU A 171 5.90 13.91 -6.32
N ALA A 172 5.24 14.52 -5.33
CA ALA A 172 4.29 13.82 -4.45
C ALA A 172 3.04 13.30 -5.19
N HIS A 173 2.80 13.79 -6.41
CA HIS A 173 1.65 13.41 -7.24
C HIS A 173 2.00 12.37 -8.31
N GLU A 174 3.27 12.06 -8.50
CA GLU A 174 3.72 11.13 -9.55
C GLU A 174 3.45 9.67 -9.21
N TYR A 175 3.60 9.31 -7.93
CA TYR A 175 3.28 7.96 -7.47
C TYR A 175 1.76 7.81 -7.30
N THR A 176 1.18 6.83 -7.97
CA THR A 176 -0.25 6.54 -7.90
C THR A 176 -0.52 5.05 -7.67
N VAL A 177 -1.54 4.78 -6.85
CA VAL A 177 -2.11 3.46 -6.62
C VAL A 177 -3.55 3.50 -7.11
N SER A 178 -3.87 2.66 -8.11
CA SER A 178 -5.20 2.64 -8.75
C SER A 178 -5.63 4.01 -9.30
N GLY A 179 -4.67 4.76 -9.86
CA GLY A 179 -4.92 6.06 -10.51
C GLY A 179 -5.09 7.23 -9.55
N ARG A 180 -4.74 7.06 -8.27
CA ARG A 180 -4.76 8.13 -7.26
C ARG A 180 -3.47 8.17 -6.47
N SER A 181 -2.99 9.36 -6.17
CA SER A 181 -1.89 9.58 -5.23
C SER A 181 -2.31 9.21 -3.80
N PRO A 182 -1.36 8.92 -2.90
CA PRO A 182 -1.64 8.71 -1.48
C PRO A 182 -2.48 9.82 -0.83
N LEU A 183 -2.25 11.09 -1.17
CA LEU A 183 -3.07 12.20 -0.66
C LEU A 183 -4.50 12.21 -1.23
N GLU A 184 -4.69 11.81 -2.49
CA GLU A 184 -6.04 11.64 -3.04
C GLU A 184 -6.79 10.46 -2.40
N TRP A 185 -6.07 9.39 -2.03
CA TRP A 185 -6.61 8.33 -1.20
C TRP A 185 -7.00 8.85 0.18
N ALA A 186 -6.19 9.71 0.80
CA ALA A 186 -6.55 10.36 2.07
C ALA A 186 -7.84 11.20 1.93
N ILE A 187 -8.00 11.96 0.84
CA ILE A 187 -9.24 12.72 0.56
C ILE A 187 -10.47 11.80 0.49
N ASP A 188 -10.35 10.63 -0.15
CA ASP A 188 -11.49 9.74 -0.37
C ASP A 188 -11.82 8.84 0.82
N SER A 189 -10.79 8.36 1.51
CA SER A 189 -10.89 7.42 2.65
C SER A 189 -11.06 8.14 3.98
N LEU A 190 -10.30 9.21 4.23
CA LEU A 190 -10.39 10.02 5.45
C LEU A 190 -11.41 11.15 5.24
N ARG A 191 -12.67 10.75 5.10
CA ARG A 191 -13.81 11.67 5.02
C ARG A 191 -14.87 11.31 6.03
N TRP A 192 -15.53 12.34 6.54
CA TRP A 192 -16.71 12.12 7.34
C TRP A 192 -17.88 11.75 6.42
N LYS A 193 -18.50 10.60 6.65
CA LYS A 193 -19.69 10.17 5.90
C LYS A 193 -20.73 9.51 6.82
N LEU A 194 -21.97 9.97 6.70
CA LEU A 194 -23.12 9.27 7.26
C LEU A 194 -23.71 8.33 6.19
N ASP A 195 -23.78 7.04 6.50
CA ASP A 195 -24.49 6.10 5.66
C ASP A 195 -26.01 6.19 5.93
N LYS A 196 -26.77 6.70 4.96
CA LYS A 196 -28.22 6.96 5.16
C LYS A 196 -29.03 5.68 5.46
N PRO A 197 -28.79 4.53 4.82
CA PRO A 197 -29.55 3.32 5.14
C PRO A 197 -29.28 2.79 6.55
N SER A 198 -28.01 2.69 6.96
CA SER A 198 -27.65 2.12 8.27
C SER A 198 -27.65 3.13 9.41
N GLN A 199 -27.62 4.43 9.10
CA GLN A 199 -27.39 5.53 10.04
C GLN A 199 -26.04 5.41 10.78
N ILE A 200 -25.11 4.60 10.27
CA ILE A 200 -23.77 4.49 10.82
C ILE A 200 -22.96 5.70 10.37
N ASP A 201 -22.41 6.40 11.37
CA ASP A 201 -21.55 7.54 11.14
C ASP A 201 -20.09 7.10 11.05
N HIS A 202 -19.44 7.47 9.96
CA HIS A 202 -18.02 7.20 9.73
C HIS A 202 -17.24 8.50 9.91
N ASP A 203 -16.89 8.80 11.16
CA ASP A 203 -16.03 9.93 11.53
C ASP A 203 -14.54 9.48 11.52
N PRO A 204 -13.72 9.95 10.56
CA PRO A 204 -12.31 9.60 10.53
C PRO A 204 -11.55 10.17 11.73
N ASN A 205 -12.04 11.23 12.38
CA ASN A 205 -11.36 11.84 13.53
C ASN A 205 -11.36 10.94 14.77
N GLY A 206 -12.26 9.96 14.83
CA GLY A 206 -12.32 8.95 15.89
C GLY A 206 -11.26 7.84 15.77
N TRP A 207 -10.45 7.86 14.71
CA TRP A 207 -9.38 6.87 14.54
C TRP A 207 -8.31 7.01 15.63
N ARG A 208 -7.93 5.88 16.25
CA ARG A 208 -7.10 5.80 17.46
C ARG A 208 -5.81 6.65 17.38
N ALA A 209 -5.20 6.80 16.22
CA ALA A 209 -3.94 7.55 16.08
C ALA A 209 -4.08 9.06 16.28
N TRP A 210 -5.24 9.66 15.98
CA TRP A 210 -5.46 11.12 16.07
C TRP A 210 -6.77 11.50 16.77
N ALA A 211 -7.43 10.54 17.43
CA ALA A 211 -8.57 10.82 18.30
C ALA A 211 -8.16 11.72 19.47
N ASP A 212 -7.09 11.34 20.16
CA ASP A 212 -6.56 12.03 21.35
C ASP A 212 -5.58 13.16 21.00
N GLU A 213 -4.83 13.02 19.91
CA GLU A 213 -3.86 14.00 19.42
C GLU A 213 -4.15 14.34 17.94
N PRO A 214 -5.04 15.30 17.65
CA PRO A 214 -5.48 15.59 16.28
C PRO A 214 -4.36 16.01 15.33
N PHE A 215 -3.27 16.58 15.85
CA PHE A 215 -2.10 16.91 15.05
C PHE A 215 -1.43 15.67 14.41
N ASN A 216 -1.68 14.46 14.93
CA ASN A 216 -1.21 13.22 14.29
C ASN A 216 -1.83 12.98 12.91
N LEU A 217 -2.99 13.57 12.58
CA LEU A 217 -3.50 13.59 11.22
C LEU A 217 -2.55 14.37 10.29
N ILE A 218 -2.06 15.53 10.75
CA ILE A 218 -1.12 16.35 9.98
C ILE A 218 0.19 15.60 9.74
N ARG A 219 0.72 14.98 10.79
CA ARG A 219 1.91 14.12 10.70
C ARG A 219 1.69 12.97 9.71
N HIS A 220 0.53 12.32 9.74
CA HIS A 220 0.18 11.27 8.79
C HIS A 220 0.17 11.79 7.34
N LEU A 221 -0.44 12.94 7.07
CA LEU A 221 -0.43 13.54 5.72
C LEU A 221 0.99 13.88 5.25
N ARG A 222 1.87 14.38 6.15
CA ARG A 222 3.30 14.59 5.87
C ARG A 222 4.02 13.30 5.51
N ARG A 223 3.70 12.18 6.19
CA ARG A 223 4.25 10.85 5.86
C ARG A 223 3.77 10.35 4.50
N LEU A 224 2.50 10.55 4.15
CA LEU A 224 1.99 10.20 2.82
C LEU A 224 2.76 10.94 1.71
N VAL A 225 3.08 12.22 1.92
CA VAL A 225 3.90 13.00 0.98
C VAL A 225 5.32 12.45 0.90
N TYR A 226 5.93 12.12 2.04
CA TYR A 226 7.26 11.51 2.08
C TYR A 226 7.33 10.24 1.25
N ILE A 227 6.36 9.33 1.43
CA ILE A 227 6.31 8.05 0.71
C ILE A 227 6.09 8.29 -0.77
N SER A 228 5.16 9.17 -1.16
CA SER A 228 4.95 9.49 -2.56
C SER A 228 6.25 9.90 -3.25
N VAL A 229 7.00 10.81 -2.63
CA VAL A 229 8.24 11.34 -3.21
C VAL A 229 9.33 10.27 -3.23
N GLU A 230 9.53 9.54 -2.13
CA GLU A 230 10.57 8.50 -2.07
C GLU A 230 10.28 7.31 -2.98
N THR A 231 9.02 6.94 -3.13
CA THR A 231 8.59 5.91 -4.09
C THR A 231 8.80 6.40 -5.51
N ALA A 232 8.38 7.62 -5.86
CA ALA A 232 8.61 8.19 -7.19
C ALA A 232 10.11 8.26 -7.54
N ARG A 233 10.95 8.69 -6.60
CA ARG A 233 12.42 8.70 -6.75
C ARG A 233 12.99 7.30 -6.99
N THR A 234 12.55 6.33 -6.21
CA THR A 234 13.03 4.94 -6.33
C THR A 234 12.63 4.35 -7.68
N VAL A 235 11.39 4.56 -8.12
CA VAL A 235 10.90 4.10 -9.42
C VAL A 235 11.66 4.76 -10.58
N LYS A 236 11.91 6.07 -10.52
CA LYS A 236 12.70 6.79 -11.54
C LYS A 236 14.14 6.30 -11.66
N SER A 237 14.70 5.73 -10.59
CA SER A 237 16.08 5.21 -10.57
C SER A 237 16.23 3.79 -11.09
N LEU A 238 15.11 3.09 -11.36
CA LEU A 238 15.15 1.72 -11.86
C LEU A 238 15.74 1.65 -13.27
N PRO A 239 16.61 0.67 -13.57
CA PRO A 239 16.99 0.36 -14.94
C PRO A 239 15.80 -0.21 -15.73
N PRO A 240 15.90 -0.34 -17.07
CA PRO A 240 14.92 -1.08 -17.85
C PRO A 240 14.79 -2.53 -17.34
N SER A 241 13.56 -2.95 -17.06
CA SER A 241 13.24 -4.31 -16.61
C SER A 241 13.20 -5.31 -17.76
N LEU A 242 13.13 -4.82 -19.00
CA LEU A 242 13.06 -5.62 -20.20
C LEU A 242 14.37 -5.50 -20.99
N VAL A 243 14.90 -6.64 -21.45
CA VAL A 243 15.95 -6.63 -22.48
C VAL A 243 15.35 -6.04 -23.75
N ASP A 244 16.07 -5.10 -24.37
CA ASP A 244 15.63 -4.46 -25.61
C ASP A 244 15.51 -5.53 -26.70
N SER A 245 14.27 -5.95 -27.01
CA SER A 245 13.98 -7.01 -27.99
C SER A 245 14.23 -6.57 -29.44
N LYS A 246 15.06 -5.52 -29.64
CA LYS A 246 15.51 -4.97 -30.93
C LYS A 246 17.03 -4.96 -31.03
N ARG A 247 17.68 -6.09 -30.76
CA ARG A 247 19.02 -6.40 -31.29
C ARG A 247 19.25 -7.91 -31.29
N ASP A 248 18.85 -8.51 -32.39
CA ASP A 248 19.64 -9.50 -33.11
C ASP A 248 19.16 -9.49 -34.57
N PRO A 249 19.77 -8.67 -35.45
CA PRO A 249 19.72 -8.96 -36.87
C PRO A 249 20.68 -10.12 -37.14
N LEU A 250 20.14 -11.26 -37.57
CA LEU A 250 20.88 -12.19 -38.41
C LEU A 250 21.32 -11.51 -39.70
#